data_AF-A0A5M3WBV4-F1
#
_entry.id   AF-A0A5M3WBV4-F1
#
_cell.length_a   1.000
_cell.length_b   1.000
_cell.length_c   1.000
_cell.angle_alpha   90.00
_cell.angle_beta   90.00
_cell.angle_gamma   90.00
#
_symmetry.space_group_name_H-M   'P 1'
#
loop_
_entity.id
_entity.type
_entity.pdbx_description
1 polymer ?
#
loop_
_entity_poly.entity_id
_entity_poly.type
_entity_poly.pdbx_seq_one_letter_code
_entity_poly.pdbx_strand_id
1 'polypeptide(L)'
;MHAHRDEIVFLLLSGCTNRRTKKRAAQLDAPTPDVPRLQDVHFPLGGPRFRLCLKDVLQFLIEELSIDKTDTWRTAVEEGRRTWRPMQLGAAVRDTPEEAVRVLTSMGYLISPPDQIFAESDELAMY
;
A
#
# COMPACT_ATOMS: atom_id res chain seq x y z
N MET A 1 -13.89 5.36 17.06
CA MET A 1 -14.48 5.04 15.75
C MET A 1 -14.82 3.56 15.73
N HIS A 2 -16.04 3.20 16.13
CA HIS A 2 -16.60 1.87 15.88
C HIS A 2 -17.12 1.88 14.45
N ALA A 3 -16.26 1.59 13.47
CA ALA A 3 -16.77 0.94 12.28
C ALA A 3 -17.31 -0.40 12.78
N HIS A 4 -18.62 -0.56 12.72
CA HIS A 4 -19.33 -1.63 13.40
C HIS A 4 -18.74 -2.96 12.87
N ARG A 5 -18.32 -3.80 13.83
CA ARG A 5 -17.46 -4.98 13.57
C ARG A 5 -18.18 -5.94 12.62
N ASP A 6 -19.50 -5.92 12.68
CA ASP A 6 -20.36 -6.90 12.06
C ASP A 6 -20.50 -6.68 10.55
N GLU A 7 -20.32 -5.45 10.03
CA GLU A 7 -20.40 -5.16 8.60
C GLU A 7 -19.20 -5.74 7.85
N ILE A 8 -18.00 -5.62 8.42
CA ILE A 8 -16.81 -6.24 7.82
C ILE A 8 -16.95 -7.76 7.87
N VAL A 9 -17.38 -8.31 9.00
CA VAL A 9 -17.63 -9.76 9.12
C VAL A 9 -18.70 -10.21 8.13
N PHE A 10 -19.80 -9.47 8.02
CA PHE A 10 -20.87 -9.72 7.05
C PHE A 10 -20.32 -9.73 5.62
N LEU A 11 -19.50 -8.77 5.23
CA LEU A 11 -18.90 -8.71 3.89
C LEU A 11 -17.92 -9.87 3.64
N LEU A 12 -17.14 -10.29 4.65
CA LEU A 12 -16.26 -11.46 4.53
C LEU A 12 -17.02 -12.77 4.31
N LEU A 13 -18.28 -12.82 4.77
CA LEU A 13 -19.15 -14.00 4.68
C LEU A 13 -20.10 -13.97 3.48
N SER A 14 -20.48 -12.79 3.00
CA SER A 14 -21.47 -12.63 1.93
C SER A 14 -20.99 -13.06 0.55
N GLY A 15 -19.70 -13.35 0.40
CA GLY A 15 -19.07 -13.70 -0.88
C GLY A 15 -18.50 -15.12 -0.92
N CYS A 16 -18.56 -15.76 -2.09
CA CYS A 16 -18.01 -17.10 -2.34
C CYS A 16 -17.32 -17.21 -3.72
N THR A 17 -16.72 -16.13 -4.20
CA THR A 17 -16.18 -16.07 -5.58
C THR A 17 -14.77 -16.63 -5.72
N ASN A 18 -14.04 -16.79 -4.61
CA ASN A 18 -12.65 -17.26 -4.63
C ASN A 18 -12.40 -18.39 -3.61
N ARG A 19 -11.25 -19.07 -3.69
CA ARG A 19 -10.93 -20.22 -2.83
C ARG A 19 -10.96 -19.87 -1.33
N ARG A 20 -10.51 -18.67 -0.96
CA ARG A 20 -10.46 -18.22 0.44
C ARG A 20 -11.86 -17.99 0.99
N THR A 21 -12.72 -17.32 0.24
CA THR A 21 -14.09 -17.03 0.66
C THR A 21 -14.99 -18.28 0.63
N LYS A 22 -14.79 -19.17 -0.35
CA LYS A 22 -15.39 -20.51 -0.36
C LYS A 22 -15.02 -21.36 0.87
N LYS A 23 -13.74 -21.29 1.30
CA LYS A 23 -13.30 -22.00 2.51
C LYS A 23 -14.01 -21.47 3.75
N ARG A 24 -14.15 -20.14 3.88
CA ARG A 24 -14.84 -19.50 5.01
C ARG A 24 -16.32 -19.90 5.05
N ALA A 25 -17.01 -19.90 3.91
CA ALA A 25 -18.40 -20.35 3.85
C ALA A 25 -18.55 -21.82 4.29
N ALA A 26 -17.69 -22.71 3.80
CA ALA A 26 -17.72 -24.12 4.23
C ALA A 26 -17.41 -24.32 5.73
N GLN A 27 -16.67 -23.40 6.36
CA GLN A 27 -16.41 -23.41 7.80
C GLN A 27 -17.62 -22.94 8.63
N LEU A 28 -18.52 -22.14 8.04
CA LEU A 28 -19.78 -21.76 8.70
C LEU A 28 -20.80 -22.90 8.71
N ASP A 29 -20.77 -23.79 7.73
CA ASP A 29 -21.66 -24.95 7.65
C ASP A 29 -21.23 -26.10 8.61
N ALA A 30 -20.12 -25.92 9.34
CA ALA A 30 -19.60 -26.92 10.26
C ALA A 30 -20.43 -27.01 11.57
N PRO A 31 -20.46 -28.17 12.25
CA PRO A 31 -21.18 -28.35 13.52
C PRO A 31 -20.77 -27.37 14.64
N THR A 32 -19.55 -26.83 14.55
CA THR A 32 -19.06 -25.75 15.39
C THR A 32 -18.44 -24.69 14.48
N PRO A 33 -19.22 -23.67 14.07
CA PRO A 33 -18.76 -22.70 13.08
C PRO A 33 -17.67 -21.80 13.66
N ASP A 34 -16.58 -21.64 12.91
CA ASP A 34 -15.53 -20.66 13.19
C ASP A 34 -15.82 -19.38 12.43
N VAL A 35 -16.45 -18.42 13.10
CA VAL A 35 -16.86 -17.14 12.50
C VAL A 35 -15.63 -16.23 12.34
N PRO A 36 -15.34 -15.73 11.13
CA PRO A 36 -14.22 -14.82 10.90
C PRO A 36 -14.31 -13.58 11.77
N ARG A 37 -13.17 -13.20 12.35
CA ARG A 37 -13.00 -11.98 13.13
C ARG A 37 -12.23 -10.96 12.31
N LEU A 38 -12.26 -9.70 12.75
CA LEU A 38 -11.51 -8.63 12.09
C LEU A 38 -10.01 -8.93 11.97
N GLN A 39 -9.43 -9.64 12.95
CA GLN A 39 -8.02 -10.06 12.91
C GLN A 39 -7.71 -11.09 11.81
N ASP A 40 -8.73 -11.78 11.30
CA ASP A 40 -8.59 -12.79 10.24
C ASP A 40 -8.63 -12.15 8.83
N VAL A 41 -8.77 -10.83 8.78
CA VAL A 41 -8.71 -10.03 7.55
C VAL A 41 -7.27 -9.90 7.09
N HIS A 42 -6.99 -10.36 5.87
CA HIS A 42 -5.70 -10.15 5.25
C HIS A 42 -5.68 -8.79 4.53
N PHE A 43 -4.81 -7.89 4.97
CA PHE A 43 -4.53 -6.66 4.25
C PHE A 43 -3.32 -6.88 3.32
N PRO A 44 -3.51 -6.94 1.99
CA PRO A 44 -2.43 -7.12 1.01
C PRO A 44 -1.68 -5.80 0.81
N LEU A 45 -1.10 -5.30 1.89
CA LEU A 45 -0.22 -4.14 1.87
C LEU A 45 1.07 -4.59 1.19
N GLY A 46 1.42 -3.98 0.07
CA GLY A 46 2.53 -4.38 -0.79
C GLY A 46 3.94 -4.33 -0.17
N GLY A 47 4.07 -4.25 1.15
CA GLY A 47 5.30 -4.19 1.92
C GLY A 47 5.20 -3.22 3.10
N PRO A 48 6.18 -3.25 4.02
CA PRO A 48 6.08 -2.57 5.32
C PRO A 48 6.35 -1.06 5.32
N ARG A 49 6.74 -0.45 4.19
CA ARG A 49 7.34 0.90 4.20
C ARG A 49 6.57 1.97 3.43
N PHE A 50 5.57 1.61 2.63
CA PHE A 50 4.91 2.54 1.72
C PHE A 50 3.40 2.60 1.94
N ARG A 51 2.82 3.79 1.77
CA ARG A 51 1.37 4.01 1.98
C ARG A 51 0.58 3.07 1.06
N LEU A 52 -0.54 2.59 1.58
CA LEU A 52 -1.56 1.86 0.83
C LEU A 52 -1.80 2.53 -0.53
N CYS A 53 -1.55 1.81 -1.62
CA CYS A 53 -1.89 2.30 -2.95
C CYS A 53 -3.28 1.81 -3.36
N LEU A 54 -3.89 2.45 -4.36
CA LEU A 54 -5.19 2.03 -4.90
C LEU A 54 -5.17 0.54 -5.31
N LYS A 55 -4.04 0.03 -5.83
CA LYS A 55 -3.92 -1.36 -6.24
C LYS A 55 -3.95 -2.34 -5.06
N ASP A 56 -3.48 -1.92 -3.88
CA ASP A 56 -3.60 -2.72 -2.66
C ASP A 56 -5.06 -2.78 -2.18
N VAL A 57 -5.80 -1.67 -2.29
CA VAL A 57 -7.25 -1.64 -2.02
C VAL A 57 -8.00 -2.53 -3.01
N LEU A 58 -7.72 -2.44 -4.30
CA LEU A 58 -8.38 -3.27 -5.31
C LEU A 58 -8.11 -4.77 -5.07
N GLN A 59 -6.87 -5.14 -4.74
CA GLN A 59 -6.56 -6.53 -4.38
C GLN A 59 -7.34 -6.97 -3.14
N PHE A 60 -7.39 -6.13 -2.10
CA PHE A 60 -8.16 -6.41 -0.89
C PHE A 60 -9.65 -6.66 -1.19
N LEU A 61 -10.28 -5.77 -1.95
CA LEU A 61 -11.69 -5.88 -2.32
C LEU A 61 -11.99 -7.18 -3.09
N ILE A 62 -11.09 -7.57 -4.00
CA ILE A 62 -11.24 -8.77 -4.81
C ILE A 62 -11.04 -10.05 -3.98
N GLU A 63 -9.99 -10.09 -3.15
CA GLU A 63 -9.58 -11.30 -2.44
C GLU A 63 -10.34 -11.52 -1.13
N GLU A 64 -10.71 -10.44 -0.43
CA GLU A 64 -11.39 -10.52 0.86
C GLU A 64 -12.90 -10.29 0.74
N LEU A 65 -13.36 -9.38 -0.14
CA LEU A 65 -14.76 -8.98 -0.22
C LEU A 65 -15.50 -9.52 -1.46
N SER A 66 -14.87 -10.41 -2.22
CA SER A 66 -15.47 -11.12 -3.36
C SER A 66 -16.05 -10.23 -4.47
N ILE A 67 -15.55 -9.02 -4.67
CA ILE A 67 -15.97 -8.15 -5.78
C ILE A 67 -15.64 -8.81 -7.13
N ASP A 68 -16.52 -8.59 -8.11
CA ASP A 68 -16.32 -9.04 -9.49
C ASP A 68 -15.02 -8.53 -10.10
N LYS A 69 -14.40 -9.36 -10.93
CA LYS A 69 -13.06 -9.16 -11.45
C LYS A 69 -12.91 -9.76 -12.84
N THR A 70 -12.02 -9.20 -13.64
CA THR A 70 -11.53 -9.83 -14.87
C THR A 70 -10.46 -10.87 -14.54
N ASP A 71 -10.11 -11.76 -15.46
CA ASP A 71 -9.03 -12.74 -15.23
C ASP A 71 -7.64 -12.10 -15.15
N THR A 72 -7.46 -10.93 -15.77
CA THR A 72 -6.20 -10.19 -15.84
C THR A 72 -5.96 -9.24 -14.67
N TRP A 73 -6.87 -9.18 -13.69
CA TRP A 73 -6.82 -8.22 -12.58
C TRP A 73 -5.50 -8.22 -11.82
N ARG A 74 -4.88 -9.41 -11.62
CA ARG A 74 -3.61 -9.55 -10.89
C ARG A 74 -2.47 -8.83 -11.59
N THR A 75 -2.38 -9.01 -12.90
CA THR A 75 -1.37 -8.35 -13.73
C THR A 75 -1.54 -6.83 -13.66
N ALA A 76 -2.76 -6.33 -13.80
CA ALA A 76 -3.06 -4.90 -13.72
C ALA A 76 -2.81 -4.28 -12.32
N VAL A 77 -2.95 -5.07 -11.25
CA VAL A 77 -2.60 -4.67 -9.88
C VAL A 77 -1.08 -4.58 -9.73
N GLU A 78 -0.36 -5.60 -10.18
CA GLU A 78 1.10 -5.67 -10.08
C GLU A 78 1.80 -4.60 -10.92
N GLU A 79 1.36 -4.40 -12.16
CA GLU A 79 1.87 -3.33 -13.02
C GLU A 79 1.67 -1.95 -12.39
N GLY A 80 0.46 -1.68 -11.87
CA GLY A 80 0.20 -0.41 -11.20
C GLY A 80 1.08 -0.18 -9.97
N ARG A 81 1.40 -1.24 -9.20
CA ARG A 81 2.35 -1.12 -8.09
C ARG A 81 3.76 -0.80 -8.57
N ARG A 82 4.22 -1.46 -9.64
CA ARG A 82 5.55 -1.22 -10.21
C ARG A 82 5.68 0.21 -10.72
N THR A 83 4.62 0.78 -11.30
CA THR A 83 4.61 2.18 -11.73
C THR A 83 4.52 3.16 -10.54
N TRP A 84 3.71 2.87 -9.53
CA TRP A 84 3.43 3.82 -8.44
C TRP A 84 4.52 3.90 -7.37
N ARG A 85 5.11 2.77 -6.98
CA ARG A 85 6.08 2.72 -5.87
C ARG A 85 7.30 3.61 -6.08
N PRO A 86 7.93 3.68 -7.28
CA PRO A 86 9.03 4.60 -7.52
C PRO A 86 8.63 6.07 -7.35
N MET A 87 7.43 6.45 -7.80
CA MET A 87 6.93 7.82 -7.65
C MET A 87 6.73 8.18 -6.18
N GLN A 88 6.22 7.24 -5.39
CA GLN A 88 6.04 7.42 -3.95
C GLN A 88 7.37 7.51 -3.21
N LEU A 89 8.35 6.68 -3.57
CA LEU A 89 9.71 6.79 -3.05
C LEU A 89 10.31 8.16 -3.42
N GLY A 90 10.18 8.60 -4.66
CA GLY A 90 10.64 9.91 -5.10
C GLY A 90 9.93 11.09 -4.41
N ALA A 91 8.68 10.93 -3.99
CA ALA A 91 8.00 11.89 -3.12
C ALA A 91 8.62 11.91 -1.72
N ALA A 92 8.79 10.75 -1.09
CA ALA A 92 9.42 10.65 0.23
C ALA A 92 10.86 11.19 0.26
N VAL A 93 11.64 10.96 -0.81
CA VAL A 93 13.00 11.51 -0.96
C VAL A 93 12.96 13.03 -1.05
N ARG A 94 11.98 13.62 -1.75
CA ARG A 94 11.83 15.09 -1.83
C ARG A 94 11.37 15.71 -0.51
N ASP A 95 10.60 14.98 0.29
CA ASP A 95 10.15 15.45 1.61
C ASP A 95 11.29 15.49 2.64
N THR A 96 12.32 14.64 2.49
CA THR A 96 13.47 14.59 3.42
C THR A 96 14.76 14.19 2.68
N PRO A 97 15.29 15.06 1.81
CA PRO A 97 16.44 14.74 0.97
C PRO A 97 17.71 14.47 1.79
N GLU A 98 17.90 15.11 2.94
CA GLU A 98 19.06 14.92 3.80
C GLU A 98 19.15 13.49 4.35
N GLU A 99 18.00 12.92 4.75
CA GLU A 99 17.91 11.55 5.23
C GLU A 99 18.15 10.56 4.08
N ALA A 100 17.65 10.86 2.88
CA ALA A 100 17.93 10.06 1.70
C ALA A 100 19.44 10.05 1.37
N VAL A 101 20.11 11.20 1.42
CA VAL A 101 21.56 11.32 1.25
C VAL A 101 22.29 10.50 2.31
N ARG A 102 21.95 10.68 3.59
CA ARG A 102 22.58 9.95 4.71
C ARG A 102 22.48 8.44 4.52
N VAL A 103 21.30 7.93 4.17
CA VAL A 103 21.08 6.49 3.93
C VAL A 103 21.89 6.01 2.73
N LEU A 104 21.83 6.71 1.59
CA LEU A 104 22.57 6.34 0.39
C LEU A 104 24.09 6.33 0.63
N THR A 105 24.63 7.35 1.31
CA THR A 105 26.04 7.38 1.71
C THR A 105 26.40 6.21 2.63
N SER A 106 25.55 5.86 3.59
CA SER A 106 25.77 4.69 4.46
C SER A 106 25.77 3.35 3.71
N MET A 107 25.12 3.30 2.55
CA MET A 107 25.12 2.15 1.64
C MET A 107 26.32 2.14 0.68
N GLY A 108 27.22 3.13 0.77
CA GLY A 108 28.42 3.24 -0.06
C GLY A 108 28.25 4.03 -1.35
N TYR A 109 27.12 4.72 -1.54
CA TYR A 109 26.94 5.62 -2.69
C TYR A 109 27.71 6.93 -2.47
N LEU A 110 28.43 7.37 -3.50
CA LEU A 110 28.99 8.72 -3.58
C LEU A 110 27.90 9.67 -4.06
N ILE A 111 27.54 10.66 -3.24
CA ILE A 111 26.51 11.66 -3.55
C ILE A 111 27.15 13.04 -3.51
N SER A 112 27.03 13.80 -4.60
CA SER A 112 27.47 15.20 -4.65
C SER A 112 26.26 16.12 -4.50
N PRO A 113 26.34 17.17 -3.66
CA PRO A 113 25.32 18.20 -3.63
C PRO A 113 25.26 18.91 -4.99
N PRO A 114 24.11 19.50 -5.38
CA PRO A 114 24.06 20.35 -6.55
C PRO A 114 25.05 21.52 -6.37
N ASP A 115 25.74 21.89 -7.45
CA ASP A 115 26.60 23.08 -7.46
C ASP A 115 25.77 24.27 -6.98
N GLN A 116 26.24 24.96 -5.94
CA GLN A 116 25.59 26.14 -5.39
C GLN A 116 25.66 27.27 -6.42
N ILE A 117 24.74 27.28 -7.38
CA ILE A 117 24.48 28.44 -8.21
C ILE A 117 23.31 29.16 -7.55
N PHE A 118 23.51 30.41 -7.17
CA PHE A 118 22.57 31.35 -6.55
C PHE A 118 22.49 31.36 -5.01
N ALA A 119 23.51 31.94 -4.38
CA ALA A 119 23.36 32.68 -3.13
C ALA A 119 24.39 33.84 -3.07
N GLU A 120 24.42 34.71 -4.07
CA GLU A 120 25.20 35.96 -3.99
C GLU A 120 24.65 36.99 -4.99
N SER A 121 23.43 37.50 -4.74
CA SER A 121 22.94 38.70 -5.43
C SER A 121 21.82 39.37 -4.64
N ASP A 122 22.02 39.62 -3.35
CA ASP A 122 21.09 40.47 -2.58
C ASP A 122 21.78 41.37 -1.53
N GLU A 123 23.10 41.55 -1.62
CA GLU A 123 23.86 42.43 -0.71
C GLU A 123 24.40 43.72 -1.35
N LEU A 124 24.10 43.98 -2.64
CA LEU A 124 24.55 45.19 -3.34
C LEU A 124 23.49 46.28 -3.53
N ALA A 125 22.35 46.21 -2.82
CA ALA A 125 21.30 47.22 -2.86
C ALA A 125 21.28 48.17 -1.65
N MET A 126 22.40 48.30 -0.92
CA MET A 126 22.52 49.22 0.23
C MET A 126 23.78 50.09 0.19
N TYR A 127 23.99 50.78 -0.92
CA TYR A 127 24.73 52.04 -1.04
C TYR A 127 23.92 53.01 -1.89
#